data_AF-A0A453RMR8-F1
#
_entry.id   AF-A0A453RMR8-F1
#
_cell.length_a   1.000
_cell.length_b   1.000
_cell.length_c   1.000
_cell.angle_alpha   90.00
_cell.angle_beta   90.00
_cell.angle_gamma   90.00
#
_symmetry.space_group_name_H-M   'P 1'
#
loop_
_entity.id
_entity.type
_entity.pdbx_description
1 polymer ?
#
loop_
_entity_poly.entity_id
_entity_poly.type
_entity_poly.pdbx_seq_one_letter_code
_entity_poly.pdbx_strand_id
1 'polypeptide(L)'
;MRGLWPNKEYFYKIGHELSDGTVVWGKSYTFRAPPTPGQNSLQRIIVFGDMGKAERDGSNEFANYQPGSLNTTDKLVEDLDNYDIVFHIGDLPYANGYLSQWDQFTAQVAPISAKKPYMVARYGLGV
;
A
#
# COMPACT_ATOMS: atom_id res chain seq x y z
N MET A 1 -8.09 11.68 7.47
CA MET A 1 -9.42 12.17 7.05
C MET A 1 -10.46 11.65 8.05
N ARG A 2 -11.49 12.44 8.40
CA ARG A 2 -12.54 12.08 9.38
C ARG A 2 -13.91 12.46 8.81
N GLY A 3 -14.99 11.90 9.36
CA GLY A 3 -16.36 12.23 8.93
C GLY A 3 -16.69 11.75 7.51
N LEU A 4 -16.13 10.61 7.10
CA LEU A 4 -16.36 10.04 5.78
C LEU A 4 -17.79 9.49 5.67
N TRP A 5 -18.39 9.70 4.51
CA TRP A 5 -19.69 9.13 4.16
C TRP A 5 -19.43 7.71 3.64
N PRO A 6 -20.06 6.68 4.21
CA PRO A 6 -19.81 5.30 3.84
C PRO A 6 -19.96 5.08 2.33
N ASN A 7 -19.07 4.27 1.74
CA ASN A 7 -19.07 3.88 0.33
C ASN A 7 -18.81 5.02 -0.69
N LYS A 8 -18.60 6.26 -0.25
CA LYS A 8 -18.40 7.42 -1.13
C LYS A 8 -16.96 7.47 -1.64
N GLU A 9 -16.79 7.84 -2.91
CA GLU A 9 -15.49 8.18 -3.49
C GLU A 9 -14.99 9.54 -2.97
N TYR A 10 -13.73 9.59 -2.57
CA TYR A 10 -13.04 10.79 -2.13
C TYR A 10 -11.79 11.03 -2.98
N PHE A 11 -11.46 12.30 -3.17
CA PHE A 11 -10.27 12.75 -3.87
C PHE A 11 -9.31 13.39 -2.87
N TYR A 12 -8.01 13.18 -3.03
CA TYR A 12 -7.01 13.83 -2.20
C TYR A 12 -5.74 14.17 -2.97
N LYS A 13 -5.00 15.15 -2.43
CA LYS A 13 -3.64 15.52 -2.82
C LYS A 13 -2.83 15.72 -1.54
N ILE A 14 -1.55 15.39 -1.61
CA ILE A 14 -0.60 15.77 -0.56
C ILE A 14 -0.05 17.14 -0.92
N GLY A 15 -0.05 18.06 0.04
CA GLY A 15 0.47 19.41 -0.12
C GLY A 15 1.49 19.73 0.97
N HIS A 16 2.54 20.45 0.62
CA HIS A 16 3.53 20.98 1.54
C HIS A 16 3.49 22.50 1.49
N GLU A 17 3.08 23.13 2.59
CA GLU A 17 3.18 24.57 2.77
C GLU A 17 4.61 24.92 3.20
N LEU A 18 5.26 25.79 2.44
CA LEU A 18 6.62 26.25 2.68
C LEU A 18 6.64 27.43 3.65
N SER A 19 7.80 27.76 4.20
CA SER A 19 7.96 28.86 5.16
C SER A 19 7.58 30.24 4.61
N ASP A 20 7.51 30.39 3.28
CA ASP A 20 7.09 31.62 2.59
C ASP A 20 5.58 31.66 2.30
N GLY A 21 4.81 30.65 2.74
CA GLY A 21 3.37 30.53 2.52
C GLY A 21 2.98 29.94 1.16
N THR A 22 3.95 29.61 0.29
CA THR A 22 3.66 28.92 -0.97
C THR A 22 3.37 27.44 -0.71
N VAL A 23 2.57 26.80 -1.57
CA VAL A 23 2.21 25.38 -1.41
C VAL A 23 2.66 24.57 -2.62
N VAL A 24 3.43 23.51 -2.37
CA VAL A 24 3.81 22.50 -3.37
C VAL A 24 2.82 21.35 -3.29
N TRP A 25 2.13 21.09 -4.39
CA TRP A 25 1.13 20.02 -4.48
C TRP A 25 1.68 18.79 -5.20
N GLY A 26 1.41 17.62 -4.63
CA GLY A 26 1.62 16.33 -5.27
C GLY A 26 0.51 15.93 -6.25
N LYS A 27 0.60 14.68 -6.73
CA LYS A 27 -0.40 14.06 -7.61
C LYS A 27 -1.77 13.95 -6.91
N SER A 28 -2.83 13.95 -7.72
CA SER A 28 -4.18 13.59 -7.27
C SER A 28 -4.32 12.09 -7.11
N TYR A 29 -5.06 11.68 -6.10
CA TYR A 29 -5.43 10.29 -5.83
C TYR A 29 -6.90 10.19 -5.45
N THR A 30 -7.44 8.98 -5.48
CA THR A 30 -8.82 8.69 -5.04
C THR A 30 -8.86 7.45 -4.18
N PHE A 31 -9.87 7.36 -3.31
CA PHE A 31 -10.20 6.14 -2.58
C PHE A 31 -11.69 6.11 -2.26
N ARG A 32 -12.21 4.90 -2.06
CA ARG A 32 -13.57 4.68 -1.56
C ARG A 32 -13.58 4.59 -0.05
N ALA A 33 -14.41 5.37 0.62
CA ALA A 33 -14.62 5.21 2.05
C ALA A 33 -15.21 3.83 2.37
N PRO A 34 -14.82 3.19 3.48
CA PRO A 34 -15.32 1.86 3.84
C PRO A 34 -16.84 1.85 4.05
N PRO A 35 -17.48 0.68 3.94
CA PRO A 35 -18.88 0.51 4.33
C PRO A 35 -19.06 0.76 5.83
N THR A 36 -20.30 0.98 6.29
CA THR A 36 -20.57 0.97 7.74
C THR A 36 -20.38 -0.44 8.29
N PRO A 37 -19.95 -0.59 9.56
CA PRO A 37 -19.99 -1.88 10.23
C PRO A 37 -21.40 -2.50 10.13
N GLY A 38 -21.47 -3.76 9.69
CA GLY A 38 -22.73 -4.48 9.50
C GLY A 38 -23.48 -4.19 8.20
N GLN A 39 -22.95 -3.36 7.29
CA GLN A 39 -23.59 -3.12 5.99
C GLN A 39 -23.64 -4.41 5.16
N ASN A 40 -24.82 -4.75 4.64
CA ASN A 40 -25.00 -5.87 3.73
C ASN A 40 -24.60 -5.51 2.29
N SER A 41 -23.32 -5.65 1.99
CA SER A 41 -22.75 -5.50 0.65
C SER A 41 -21.59 -6.47 0.45
N LEU A 42 -21.34 -6.88 -0.80
CA LEU A 42 -20.16 -7.65 -1.13
C LEU A 42 -18.90 -6.87 -0.73
N GLN A 43 -18.03 -7.53 0.05
CA GLN A 43 -16.77 -7.00 0.55
C GLN A 43 -15.69 -8.04 0.28
N ARG A 44 -14.59 -7.63 -0.34
CA ARG A 44 -13.54 -8.52 -0.84
C ARG A 44 -12.21 -8.14 -0.21
N ILE A 45 -11.59 -9.10 0.45
CA ILE A 45 -10.39 -8.91 1.25
C ILE A 45 -9.27 -9.74 0.66
N ILE A 46 -8.10 -9.12 0.49
CA ILE A 46 -6.86 -9.80 0.14
C ILE A 46 -6.01 -9.94 1.39
N VAL A 47 -5.44 -11.12 1.61
CA VAL A 47 -4.53 -11.41 2.73
C VAL A 47 -3.32 -12.18 2.22
N PHE A 48 -2.12 -11.70 2.51
CA PHE A 48 -0.85 -12.39 2.23
C PHE A 48 0.26 -11.89 3.17
N GLY A 49 1.33 -12.65 3.32
CA GLY A 49 2.56 -12.24 4.01
C GLY A 49 3.75 -12.31 3.08
N ASP A 50 4.90 -11.86 3.56
CA ASP A 50 6.20 -12.30 3.04
C ASP A 50 6.47 -11.88 1.58
N MET A 51 5.84 -10.81 1.11
CA MET A 51 5.92 -10.42 -0.31
C MET A 51 7.30 -9.85 -0.69
N GLY A 52 7.98 -9.16 0.23
CA GLY A 52 9.23 -8.47 -0.07
C GLY A 52 9.10 -7.37 -1.12
N LYS A 53 10.24 -7.09 -1.77
CA LYS A 53 10.34 -6.22 -2.94
C LYS A 53 11.26 -6.86 -3.99
N ALA A 54 11.25 -6.33 -5.21
CA ALA A 54 12.26 -6.65 -6.21
C ALA A 54 12.36 -5.54 -7.26
N GLU A 55 13.51 -5.43 -7.92
CA GLU A 55 13.75 -4.44 -8.96
C GLU A 55 13.09 -4.82 -10.28
N ARG A 56 12.24 -3.92 -10.83
CA ARG A 56 11.58 -4.13 -12.12
C ARG A 56 12.54 -4.09 -13.31
N ASP A 57 13.69 -3.45 -13.17
CA ASP A 57 14.72 -3.38 -14.22
C ASP A 57 15.67 -4.59 -14.23
N GLY A 58 15.49 -5.54 -13.32
CA GLY A 58 16.31 -6.74 -13.21
C GLY A 58 17.64 -6.53 -12.47
N SER A 59 17.87 -5.37 -11.86
CA SER A 59 19.04 -5.13 -11.02
C SER A 59 19.09 -6.09 -9.84
N ASN A 60 20.30 -6.40 -9.39
CA ASN A 60 20.50 -7.11 -8.14
C ASN A 60 20.61 -6.13 -6.96
N GLU A 61 20.35 -6.61 -5.76
CA GLU A 61 20.30 -5.80 -4.53
C GLU A 61 20.47 -6.68 -3.28
N PHE A 62 20.67 -6.04 -2.12
CA PHE A 62 20.71 -6.77 -0.86
C PHE A 62 19.38 -7.47 -0.57
N ALA A 63 19.45 -8.66 0.04
CA ALA A 63 18.28 -9.45 0.39
C ALA A 63 17.33 -9.75 -0.79
N ASN A 64 17.86 -9.89 -2.01
CA ASN A 64 17.08 -10.18 -3.23
C ASN A 64 16.68 -11.67 -3.35
N TYR A 65 15.76 -12.13 -2.49
CA TYR A 65 15.29 -13.53 -2.46
C TYR A 65 13.75 -13.64 -2.47
N GLN A 66 13.04 -12.61 -2.96
CA GLN A 66 11.58 -12.61 -3.06
C GLN A 66 11.10 -12.63 -4.53
N PRO A 67 11.33 -13.72 -5.28
CA PRO A 67 11.04 -13.78 -6.72
C PRO A 67 9.55 -13.64 -7.07
N GLY A 68 8.65 -13.88 -6.12
CA GLY A 68 7.20 -13.71 -6.30
C GLY A 68 6.70 -12.26 -6.07
N SER A 69 7.57 -11.35 -5.65
CA SER A 69 7.18 -10.00 -5.19
C SER A 69 6.48 -9.19 -6.28
N LEU A 70 7.08 -9.12 -7.48
CA LEU A 70 6.53 -8.38 -8.60
C LEU A 70 5.26 -9.04 -9.14
N ASN A 71 5.23 -10.37 -9.29
CA ASN A 71 4.03 -11.08 -9.76
C ASN A 71 2.83 -10.85 -8.84
N THR A 72 3.04 -10.90 -7.51
CA THR A 72 1.98 -10.63 -6.54
C THR A 72 1.51 -9.19 -6.64
N THR A 73 2.45 -8.24 -6.72
CA THR A 73 2.12 -6.81 -6.89
C THR A 73 1.32 -6.58 -8.16
N ASP A 74 1.77 -7.12 -9.29
CA ASP A 74 1.16 -6.91 -10.60
C ASP A 74 -0.24 -7.52 -10.66
N LYS A 75 -0.43 -8.73 -10.10
CA LYS A 75 -1.75 -9.37 -10.04
C LYS A 75 -2.75 -8.54 -9.24
N LEU A 76 -2.33 -7.94 -8.13
CA LEU A 76 -3.18 -7.08 -7.32
C LEU A 76 -3.48 -5.75 -8.01
N VAL A 77 -2.50 -5.18 -8.72
CA VAL A 77 -2.73 -3.96 -9.51
C VAL A 77 -3.70 -4.22 -10.66
N GLU A 78 -3.59 -5.36 -11.35
CA GLU A 78 -4.54 -5.78 -12.39
C GLU A 78 -5.96 -5.96 -11.84
N ASP A 79 -6.08 -6.50 -10.62
CA ASP A 79 -7.36 -6.81 -9.98
C ASP A 79 -7.84 -5.69 -9.02
N LEU A 80 -7.29 -4.48 -9.14
CA LEU A 80 -7.45 -3.40 -8.15
C LEU A 80 -8.92 -2.99 -7.90
N ASP A 81 -9.77 -3.05 -8.92
CA ASP A 81 -11.19 -2.74 -8.77
C ASP A 81 -11.98 -3.91 -8.18
N ASN A 82 -11.34 -5.06 -8.00
CA ASN A 82 -11.94 -6.30 -7.53
C ASN A 82 -11.70 -6.67 -6.06
N TYR A 83 -11.05 -5.80 -5.29
CA TYR A 83 -10.99 -5.92 -3.84
C TYR A 83 -11.09 -4.57 -3.16
N ASP A 84 -11.43 -4.60 -1.86
CA ASP A 84 -11.73 -3.39 -1.11
C ASP A 84 -10.60 -3.04 -0.12
N ILE A 85 -9.83 -4.03 0.33
CA ILE A 85 -8.79 -3.87 1.34
C ILE A 85 -7.74 -4.98 1.23
N VAL A 86 -6.49 -4.66 1.59
CA VAL A 86 -5.36 -5.59 1.66
C VAL A 86 -4.86 -5.70 3.09
N PHE A 87 -4.52 -6.91 3.52
CA PHE A 87 -3.76 -7.20 4.73
C PHE A 87 -2.43 -7.86 4.35
N HIS A 88 -1.32 -7.15 4.57
CA HIS A 88 0.03 -7.68 4.44
C HIS A 88 0.56 -8.07 5.83
N ILE A 89 0.48 -9.36 6.14
CA ILE A 89 0.62 -9.90 7.50
C ILE A 89 2.07 -10.22 7.92
N GLY A 90 2.99 -9.28 7.70
CA GLY A 90 4.39 -9.39 8.13
C GLY A 90 5.37 -9.53 6.98
N ASP A 91 6.65 -9.41 7.31
CA ASP A 91 7.79 -9.56 6.40
C ASP A 91 7.66 -8.72 5.12
N LEU A 92 7.58 -7.39 5.36
CA LEU A 92 7.24 -6.36 4.39
C LEU A 92 8.30 -6.23 3.26
N PRO A 93 9.41 -5.47 3.38
CA PRO A 93 10.39 -5.38 2.29
C PRO A 93 11.59 -6.32 2.41
N TYR A 94 11.73 -7.05 3.52
CA TYR A 94 12.98 -7.74 3.89
C TYR A 94 14.22 -6.83 3.89
N ALA A 95 14.04 -5.55 4.20
CA ALA A 95 15.11 -4.55 4.21
C ALA A 95 16.30 -4.95 5.10
N ASN A 96 16.03 -5.60 6.23
CA ASN A 96 17.03 -6.24 7.11
C ASN A 96 18.26 -5.35 7.40
N GLY A 97 18.06 -4.04 7.56
CA GLY A 97 19.12 -3.04 7.81
C GLY A 97 19.48 -2.15 6.62
N TYR A 98 19.11 -2.52 5.39
CA TYR A 98 19.30 -1.72 4.18
C TYR A 98 18.11 -0.78 3.94
N LEU A 99 18.13 0.37 4.62
CA LEU A 99 16.96 1.25 4.77
C LEU A 99 16.34 1.77 3.45
N SER A 100 17.13 1.95 2.38
CA SER A 100 16.62 2.41 1.08
C SER A 100 15.53 1.49 0.50
N GLN A 101 15.51 0.23 0.91
CA GLN A 101 14.54 -0.76 0.45
C GLN A 101 13.13 -0.49 0.98
N TRP A 102 12.98 0.31 2.04
CA TRP A 102 11.66 0.78 2.48
C TRP A 102 11.03 1.74 1.48
N ASP A 103 11.81 2.69 0.94
CA ASP A 103 11.30 3.61 -0.09
C ASP A 103 10.95 2.85 -1.37
N GLN A 104 11.79 1.89 -1.76
CA GLN A 104 11.52 0.98 -2.89
C GLN A 104 10.21 0.20 -2.69
N PHE A 105 9.99 -0.39 -1.51
CA PHE A 105 8.77 -1.13 -1.21
C PHE A 105 7.53 -0.24 -1.20
N THR A 106 7.59 0.94 -0.58
CA THR A 106 6.46 1.87 -0.58
C THR A 106 6.12 2.35 -1.98
N ALA A 107 7.12 2.55 -2.85
CA ALA A 107 6.91 2.82 -4.27
C ALA A 107 6.30 1.64 -5.03
N GLN A 108 6.77 0.41 -4.76
CA GLN A 108 6.26 -0.82 -5.39
C GLN A 108 4.76 -1.03 -5.09
N VAL A 109 4.32 -0.80 -3.85
CA VAL A 109 2.91 -0.99 -3.45
C VAL A 109 2.03 0.25 -3.64
N ALA A 110 2.60 1.41 -3.98
CA ALA A 110 1.88 2.67 -4.14
C ALA A 110 0.65 2.59 -5.07
N PRO A 111 0.68 1.86 -6.21
CA PRO A 111 -0.52 1.72 -7.06
C PRO A 111 -1.72 1.08 -6.35
N ILE A 112 -1.46 0.29 -5.29
CA ILE A 112 -2.49 -0.33 -4.45
C ILE A 112 -2.80 0.57 -3.26
N SER A 113 -1.79 0.91 -2.47
CA SER A 113 -1.93 1.57 -1.15
C SER A 113 -2.42 3.01 -1.24
N ALA A 114 -2.26 3.67 -2.38
CA ALA A 114 -2.82 5.00 -2.61
C ALA A 114 -4.34 4.99 -2.87
N LYS A 115 -4.91 3.84 -3.28
CA LYS A 115 -6.34 3.69 -3.62
C LYS A 115 -7.12 2.83 -2.62
N LYS A 116 -6.47 1.83 -2.02
CA LYS A 116 -7.06 0.85 -1.12
C LYS A 116 -6.34 0.89 0.23
N PRO A 117 -7.03 0.72 1.36
CA PRO A 117 -6.35 0.53 2.64
C PRO A 117 -5.41 -0.68 2.56
N TYR A 118 -4.14 -0.47 2.93
CA TYR A 118 -3.09 -1.48 2.94
C TYR A 118 -2.64 -1.66 4.39
N MET A 119 -3.26 -2.63 5.07
CA MET A 119 -3.06 -2.89 6.49
C MET A 119 -1.86 -3.79 6.68
N VAL A 120 -0.91 -3.40 7.55
CA VAL A 120 0.30 -4.17 7.80
C VAL A 120 0.29 -4.77 9.20
N ALA A 121 0.94 -5.92 9.35
CA ALA A 121 1.24 -6.51 10.65
C ALA A 121 2.75 -6.66 10.85
N ARG A 122 3.14 -6.85 12.11
CA ARG A 122 4.49 -7.25 12.51
C ARG A 122 4.37 -8.50 13.36
N TYR A 123 5.26 -9.47 13.16
CA TYR A 123 5.45 -10.53 14.13
C TYR A 123 6.07 -9.95 15.41
N GLY A 124 5.32 -10.03 16.50
CA GLY A 124 5.90 -9.96 17.84
C GLY A 124 6.50 -11.32 18.15
N LEU A 125 7.81 -11.48 17.98
CA LEU A 125 8.50 -12.53 18.73
C LEU A 125 8.36 -12.13 20.19
N GLY A 126 7.53 -12.88 20.94
CA GLY A 126 7.43 -12.71 22.38
C GLY A 126 8.81 -12.97 22.98
N VAL A 127 9.50 -11.89 23.30
CA VAL A 127 10.63 -11.84 24.23
C VAL A 127 10.21 -11.05 25.45
#